data_AF-A0A535F2E2-F1
#
_entry.id   AF-A0A535F2E2-F1
#
_cell.length_a   1.000
_cell.length_b   1.000
_cell.length_c   1.000
_cell.angle_alpha   90.00
_cell.angle_beta   90.00
_cell.angle_gamma   90.00
#
_symmetry.space_group_name_H-M   'P 1'
#
loop_
_entity.id
_entity.type
_entity.pdbx_description
1 polymer ?
#
loop_
_entity_poly.entity_id
_entity_poly.type
_entity_poly.pdbx_seq_one_letter_code
_entity_poly.pdbx_strand_id
1 'polypeptide(L)'
;MHIIHGTWIPDEEHEFTQRGSFYLWVETDTLQGTPQHHGIAVHPRHLLDTALATFLIQRLGQQEATSGALARTLSLQYFLLPTVGNKPLPSFELHRYVAEDVPTEFDLKPWQICCYRVSDVITTLNDIHFIALHAAEDFQLGADLLFWYQYAQVLKGIIAKDQYIPAIRYRALPPPATKGKKAKSSAPSFELHPGWELLSATYETAIQHYAAAMPLVCTAGLSSPHRADLFAKEPLLRHFSECLLHDIVTGTPFTAKFDQQVMGTILYGCLHPAQLATLQTQAPTLDDYQRWLVWHAHFARAHTQAGFILCFRLEEASSADIDNWQLHFLVAAKHDPSLKLSLEDYWRLRPKVRAQAAQSFGQDFEKHLLLALGYAARIYPTVWDGLSTDQPIGCRLTMDEAFTFLKESAWVLEDAGYTVIVPAWWTPDGRKRTKIRLKTSLRKTKGAAAVGSSHLRLQNIIAYSYELSVGGQVVTENEWQQLVNAKTPLVQFRGQWMELDREKMQQLLAFWQSHQGEEPEVTLLDLMKLGAERED
;
A
#
# COMPACT_ATOMS: atom_id res chain seq x y z
N MET A 1 -26.91 -5.92 -22.85
CA MET A 1 -26.20 -5.92 -21.56
C MET A 1 -24.74 -6.30 -21.80
N HIS A 2 -23.78 -5.62 -21.17
CA HIS A 2 -22.34 -5.93 -21.33
C HIS A 2 -21.72 -6.46 -20.03
N ILE A 3 -20.92 -7.52 -20.10
CA ILE A 3 -20.13 -7.99 -18.95
C ILE A 3 -18.65 -7.78 -19.27
N ILE A 4 -17.94 -7.08 -18.38
CA ILE A 4 -16.50 -6.85 -18.55
C ILE A 4 -15.76 -7.93 -17.78
N HIS A 5 -14.93 -8.65 -18.52
CA HIS A 5 -14.07 -9.71 -18.02
C HIS A 5 -12.61 -9.28 -18.09
N GLY A 6 -11.78 -9.88 -17.25
CA GLY A 6 -10.38 -9.55 -17.21
C GLY A 6 -9.52 -10.65 -16.60
N THR A 7 -8.36 -10.88 -17.20
CA THR A 7 -7.39 -11.82 -16.64
C THR A 7 -5.96 -11.51 -16.99
N TRP A 8 -5.06 -12.00 -16.14
CA TRP A 8 -3.63 -12.04 -16.41
C TRP A 8 -3.28 -13.24 -17.28
N ILE A 9 -2.50 -13.02 -18.35
CA ILE A 9 -2.01 -14.06 -19.26
C ILE A 9 -0.47 -13.95 -19.32
N PRO A 10 0.28 -14.95 -18.84
CA PRO A 10 1.72 -15.05 -19.07
C PRO A 10 2.03 -15.25 -20.56
N ASP A 11 3.10 -14.61 -21.05
CA ASP A 11 3.54 -14.70 -22.45
C ASP A 11 4.18 -16.07 -22.73
N GLU A 12 3.96 -16.68 -23.90
CA GLU A 12 4.50 -18.01 -24.24
C GLU A 12 6.00 -18.06 -24.58
N GLU A 13 6.73 -16.98 -24.29
CA GLU A 13 8.16 -16.90 -24.54
C GLU A 13 8.94 -17.90 -23.67
N HIS A 14 9.90 -18.60 -24.29
CA HIS A 14 10.75 -19.58 -23.61
C HIS A 14 11.96 -18.93 -22.93
N GLU A 15 11.86 -17.62 -22.65
CA GLU A 15 12.86 -16.90 -21.90
C GLU A 15 12.80 -17.29 -20.41
N PHE A 16 13.92 -17.15 -19.71
CA PHE A 16 13.96 -17.45 -18.28
C PHE A 16 13.12 -16.46 -17.46
N THR A 17 13.13 -15.20 -17.87
CA THR A 17 12.30 -14.15 -17.28
C THR A 17 11.07 -13.99 -18.17
N GLN A 18 10.00 -14.69 -17.80
CA GLN A 18 8.73 -14.63 -18.50
C GLN A 18 8.00 -13.33 -18.19
N ARG A 19 7.49 -12.67 -19.21
CA ARG A 19 6.59 -11.52 -19.11
C ARG A 19 5.14 -11.98 -19.16
N GLY A 20 4.22 -11.05 -18.93
CA GLY A 20 2.80 -11.29 -19.15
C GLY A 20 2.06 -9.97 -19.26
N SER A 21 0.77 -10.07 -19.55
CA SER A 21 -0.07 -8.89 -19.71
C SER A 21 -1.46 -9.12 -19.14
N PHE A 22 -2.07 -8.03 -18.69
CA PHE A 22 -3.45 -8.04 -18.26
C PHE A 22 -4.36 -7.70 -19.44
N TYR A 23 -5.36 -8.53 -19.68
CA TYR A 23 -6.27 -8.40 -20.80
C TYR A 23 -7.71 -8.20 -20.33
N LEU A 24 -8.40 -7.26 -20.96
CA LEU A 24 -9.83 -7.03 -20.78
C LEU A 24 -10.59 -7.45 -22.03
N TRP A 25 -11.78 -8.01 -21.86
CA TRP A 25 -12.71 -8.22 -22.96
C TRP A 25 -14.13 -8.01 -22.48
N VAL A 26 -15.05 -7.81 -23.43
CA VAL A 26 -16.44 -7.49 -23.11
C VAL A 26 -17.35 -8.54 -23.73
N GLU A 27 -18.11 -9.23 -22.90
CA GLU A 27 -19.19 -10.11 -23.30
C GLU A 27 -20.48 -9.32 -23.51
N THR A 28 -21.31 -9.73 -24.49
CA THR A 28 -22.58 -9.09 -24.84
C THR A 28 -23.70 -10.14 -24.91
N ASP A 29 -24.92 -9.74 -24.56
CA ASP A 29 -26.14 -10.56 -24.70
C ASP A 29 -26.55 -10.80 -26.16
N THR A 30 -26.00 -10.03 -27.08
CA THR A 30 -26.24 -10.16 -28.52
C THR A 30 -25.21 -11.08 -29.19
N LEU A 31 -25.68 -11.99 -30.06
CA LEU A 31 -24.79 -12.80 -30.89
C LEU A 31 -24.16 -11.94 -31.98
N GLN A 32 -22.83 -11.86 -31.99
CA GLN A 32 -22.05 -11.31 -33.08
C GLN A 32 -21.85 -12.39 -34.14
N GLY A 33 -21.97 -12.03 -35.43
CA GLY A 33 -21.75 -12.98 -36.52
C GLY A 33 -20.34 -13.57 -36.44
N THR A 34 -20.20 -14.89 -36.52
CA THR A 34 -18.90 -15.58 -36.41
C THR A 34 -18.08 -15.41 -37.69
N PRO A 35 -16.97 -14.64 -37.69
CA PRO A 35 -16.01 -14.75 -38.78
C PRO A 35 -15.33 -16.13 -38.69
N GLN A 36 -15.49 -16.95 -39.73
CA GLN A 36 -14.75 -18.22 -39.84
C GLN A 36 -13.28 -17.91 -40.13
N HIS A 37 -12.43 -17.98 -39.10
CA HIS A 37 -10.98 -17.91 -39.26
C HIS A 37 -10.37 -19.31 -39.04
N HIS A 38 -9.85 -19.91 -40.13
CA HIS A 38 -8.85 -20.98 -40.14
C HIS A 38 -8.91 -21.99 -38.96
N GLY A 39 -10.01 -22.72 -38.83
CA GLY A 39 -10.11 -23.89 -37.94
C GLY A 39 -10.18 -23.63 -36.43
N ILE A 40 -10.15 -22.38 -35.97
CA ILE A 40 -10.28 -22.05 -34.53
C ILE A 40 -11.63 -21.37 -34.27
N ALA A 41 -12.30 -21.76 -33.18
CA ALA A 41 -13.63 -21.27 -32.84
C ALA A 41 -13.56 -19.88 -32.19
N VAL A 42 -14.26 -18.91 -32.80
CA VAL A 42 -14.35 -17.51 -32.30
C VAL A 42 -15.53 -17.39 -31.35
N HIS A 43 -15.35 -16.74 -30.21
CA HIS A 43 -16.42 -16.57 -29.23
C HIS A 43 -17.54 -15.69 -29.81
N PRO A 44 -18.80 -16.17 -29.87
CA PRO A 44 -19.88 -15.49 -30.59
C PRO A 44 -20.44 -14.27 -29.86
N ARG A 45 -20.03 -14.03 -28.61
CA ARG A 45 -20.61 -12.99 -27.74
C ARG A 45 -19.58 -12.01 -27.19
N HIS A 46 -18.42 -11.86 -27.83
CA HIS A 46 -17.51 -10.77 -27.46
C HIS A 46 -17.77 -9.52 -28.30
N LEU A 47 -17.34 -8.35 -27.84
CA LEU A 47 -17.21 -7.17 -28.70
C LEU A 47 -15.97 -7.26 -29.59
N LEU A 48 -16.14 -7.06 -30.90
CA LEU A 48 -15.05 -7.03 -31.89
C LEU A 48 -14.48 -5.62 -32.08
N ASP A 49 -13.15 -5.54 -32.30
CA ASP A 49 -12.39 -4.41 -32.83
C ASP A 49 -12.95 -3.01 -32.50
N THR A 50 -13.66 -2.39 -33.46
CA THR A 50 -14.18 -1.03 -33.35
C THR A 50 -15.28 -0.90 -32.30
N ALA A 51 -16.11 -1.92 -32.10
CA ALA A 51 -17.13 -1.94 -31.06
C ALA A 51 -16.49 -1.99 -29.66
N LEU A 52 -15.44 -2.82 -29.51
CA LEU A 52 -14.67 -2.88 -28.26
C LEU A 52 -13.97 -1.55 -27.99
N ALA A 53 -13.28 -0.97 -28.98
CA ALA A 53 -12.63 0.33 -28.83
C ALA A 53 -13.63 1.46 -28.46
N THR A 54 -14.80 1.47 -29.10
CA THR A 54 -15.87 2.44 -28.80
C THR A 54 -16.36 2.29 -27.38
N PHE A 55 -16.56 1.05 -26.91
CA PHE A 55 -16.97 0.77 -25.54
C PHE A 55 -15.92 1.27 -24.52
N LEU A 56 -14.64 0.99 -24.76
CA LEU A 56 -13.55 1.41 -23.88
C LEU A 56 -13.46 2.94 -23.76
N ILE A 57 -13.64 3.67 -24.86
CA ILE A 57 -13.61 5.14 -24.86
C ILE A 57 -14.87 5.72 -24.19
N GLN A 58 -16.05 5.30 -24.64
CA GLN A 58 -17.32 5.94 -24.26
C GLN A 58 -17.83 5.52 -22.88
N ARG A 59 -17.55 4.28 -22.45
CA ARG A 59 -18.05 3.72 -21.19
C ARG A 59 -16.97 3.64 -20.12
N LEU A 60 -15.72 3.32 -20.48
CA LEU A 60 -14.62 3.19 -19.51
C LEU A 60 -13.68 4.41 -19.47
N GLY A 61 -14.00 5.48 -20.21
CA GLY A 61 -13.24 6.74 -20.16
C GLY A 61 -11.80 6.63 -20.66
N GLN A 62 -11.46 5.58 -21.41
CA GLN A 62 -10.09 5.38 -21.91
C GLN A 62 -9.74 6.48 -22.90
N GLN A 63 -8.61 7.15 -22.64
CA GLN A 63 -8.14 8.22 -23.52
C GLN A 63 -7.31 7.67 -24.67
N GLU A 64 -7.50 8.27 -25.84
CA GLU A 64 -6.74 7.93 -27.02
C GLU A 64 -5.82 9.10 -27.39
N ALA A 65 -4.50 8.91 -27.24
CA ALA A 65 -3.53 9.97 -27.55
C ALA A 65 -3.50 10.35 -29.04
N THR A 66 -3.78 9.40 -29.92
CA THR A 66 -3.90 9.59 -31.38
C THR A 66 -4.98 8.68 -31.92
N SER A 67 -5.78 9.14 -32.89
CA SER A 67 -6.88 8.34 -33.43
C SER A 67 -6.41 6.96 -33.90
N GLY A 68 -7.06 5.91 -33.39
CA GLY A 68 -6.75 4.51 -33.68
C GLY A 68 -5.59 3.90 -32.88
N ALA A 69 -4.98 4.62 -31.93
CA ALA A 69 -3.98 4.06 -31.01
C ALA A 69 -4.53 2.93 -30.15
N LEU A 70 -5.78 3.03 -29.69
CA LEU A 70 -6.41 2.04 -28.84
C LEU A 70 -6.70 0.76 -29.64
N ALA A 71 -7.09 0.89 -30.91
CA ALA A 71 -7.25 -0.25 -31.80
C ALA A 71 -5.95 -1.06 -31.97
N ARG A 72 -4.76 -0.43 -31.89
CA ARG A 72 -3.46 -1.11 -31.97
C ARG A 72 -3.10 -1.89 -30.71
N THR A 73 -3.77 -1.62 -29.59
CA THR A 73 -3.60 -2.36 -28.33
C THR A 73 -4.56 -3.55 -28.21
N LEU A 74 -5.48 -3.70 -29.17
CA LEU A 74 -6.34 -4.87 -29.26
C LEU A 74 -5.54 -6.04 -29.82
N SER A 75 -5.73 -7.21 -29.23
CA SER A 75 -5.09 -8.45 -29.63
C SER A 75 -6.02 -9.63 -29.42
N LEU A 76 -5.85 -10.67 -30.24
CA LEU A 76 -6.62 -11.91 -30.09
C LEU A 76 -5.94 -12.78 -29.04
N GLN A 77 -6.70 -13.16 -28.01
CA GLN A 77 -6.29 -14.11 -26.98
C GLN A 77 -7.24 -15.31 -26.99
N TYR A 78 -6.91 -16.36 -26.26
CA TYR A 78 -7.73 -17.57 -26.18
C TYR A 78 -8.17 -17.83 -24.76
N PHE A 79 -9.37 -18.35 -24.57
CA PHE A 79 -9.91 -18.69 -23.26
C PHE A 79 -10.49 -20.10 -23.28
N LEU A 80 -10.12 -20.92 -22.29
CA LEU A 80 -10.75 -22.21 -22.05
C LEU A 80 -12.12 -21.99 -21.41
N LEU A 81 -13.18 -22.06 -22.21
CA LEU A 81 -14.54 -21.79 -21.75
C LEU A 81 -15.41 -23.05 -21.76
N PRO A 82 -16.35 -23.18 -20.81
CA PRO A 82 -17.36 -24.23 -20.82
C PRO A 82 -18.10 -24.28 -22.16
N THR A 83 -18.11 -25.45 -22.79
CA THR A 83 -18.60 -25.62 -24.16
C THR A 83 -19.52 -26.83 -24.25
N VAL A 84 -20.71 -26.62 -24.80
CA VAL A 84 -21.70 -27.68 -25.06
C VAL A 84 -22.15 -27.59 -26.52
N GLY A 85 -22.15 -28.73 -27.23
CA GLY A 85 -22.55 -28.76 -28.64
C GLY A 85 -21.72 -27.83 -29.55
N ASN A 86 -20.43 -27.65 -29.22
CA ASN A 86 -19.52 -26.74 -29.90
C ASN A 86 -19.95 -25.25 -29.86
N LYS A 87 -20.64 -24.86 -28.79
CA LYS A 87 -20.99 -23.47 -28.46
C LYS A 87 -20.51 -23.16 -27.05
N PRO A 88 -19.88 -21.99 -26.82
CA PRO A 88 -19.49 -21.60 -25.47
C PRO A 88 -20.74 -21.22 -24.68
N LEU A 89 -20.75 -21.56 -23.40
CA LEU A 89 -21.79 -21.10 -22.48
C LEU A 89 -21.54 -19.63 -22.12
N PRO A 90 -22.60 -18.83 -21.93
CA PRO A 90 -22.46 -17.46 -21.44
C PRO A 90 -21.87 -17.44 -20.03
N SER A 91 -21.23 -16.32 -19.65
CA SER A 91 -20.80 -16.13 -18.26
C SER A 91 -21.97 -16.22 -17.29
N PHE A 92 -21.66 -16.49 -16.02
CA PHE A 92 -22.66 -16.59 -14.96
C PHE A 92 -23.45 -15.28 -14.79
N GLU A 93 -22.78 -14.14 -14.97
CA GLU A 93 -23.37 -12.81 -14.92
C GLU A 93 -24.27 -12.56 -16.12
N LEU A 94 -23.83 -12.94 -17.33
CA LEU A 94 -24.60 -12.75 -18.55
C LEU A 94 -25.83 -13.67 -18.62
N HIS A 95 -25.77 -14.85 -18.02
CA HIS A 95 -26.85 -15.84 -18.05
C HIS A 95 -28.20 -15.28 -17.60
N ARG A 96 -28.22 -14.28 -16.70
CA ARG A 96 -29.46 -13.62 -16.24
C ARG A 96 -30.22 -12.87 -17.35
N TYR A 97 -29.53 -12.54 -18.44
CA TYR A 97 -30.03 -11.75 -19.55
C TYR A 97 -30.34 -12.59 -20.79
N VAL A 98 -30.07 -13.90 -20.71
CA VAL A 98 -30.09 -14.79 -21.88
C VAL A 98 -30.97 -16.00 -21.54
N ALA A 99 -31.90 -16.32 -22.43
CA ALA A 99 -32.76 -17.51 -22.31
C ALA A 99 -32.04 -18.77 -22.83
N GLU A 100 -30.95 -19.17 -22.18
CA GLU A 100 -30.21 -20.41 -22.45
C GLU A 100 -30.16 -21.26 -21.17
N ASP A 101 -30.31 -22.58 -21.25
CA ASP A 101 -30.24 -23.47 -20.09
C ASP A 101 -28.78 -23.65 -19.61
N VAL A 102 -28.58 -23.83 -18.30
CA VAL A 102 -27.26 -24.19 -17.73
C VAL A 102 -27.12 -25.72 -17.71
N PRO A 103 -26.32 -26.32 -18.61
CA PRO A 103 -26.09 -27.75 -18.58
C PRO A 103 -25.21 -28.15 -17.39
N THR A 104 -25.42 -29.35 -16.86
CA THR A 104 -24.62 -29.92 -15.77
C THR A 104 -23.28 -30.49 -16.23
N GLU A 105 -23.15 -30.80 -17.52
CA GLU A 105 -21.94 -31.36 -18.13
C GLU A 105 -21.46 -30.44 -19.26
N PHE A 106 -20.15 -30.19 -19.30
CA PHE A 106 -19.50 -29.35 -20.30
C PHE A 106 -18.03 -29.74 -20.45
N ASP A 107 -17.48 -29.48 -21.64
CA ASP A 107 -16.04 -29.57 -21.90
C ASP A 107 -15.43 -28.17 -21.85
N LEU A 108 -14.16 -28.06 -21.46
CA LEU A 108 -13.39 -26.82 -21.66
C LEU A 108 -12.74 -26.84 -23.04
N LYS A 109 -13.02 -25.84 -23.87
CA LYS A 109 -12.41 -25.68 -25.20
C LYS A 109 -11.87 -24.28 -25.39
N PRO A 110 -10.78 -24.10 -26.16
CA PRO A 110 -10.22 -22.78 -26.42
C PRO A 110 -11.12 -22.01 -27.40
N TRP A 111 -11.50 -20.80 -26.98
CA TRP A 111 -12.25 -19.84 -27.80
C TRP A 111 -11.41 -18.59 -28.03
N GLN A 112 -11.34 -18.14 -29.27
CA GLN A 112 -10.64 -16.91 -29.63
C GLN A 112 -11.48 -15.68 -29.27
N ILE A 113 -10.87 -14.71 -28.58
CA ILE A 113 -11.50 -13.50 -28.07
C ILE A 113 -10.66 -12.26 -28.40
N CYS A 114 -11.32 -11.19 -28.88
CA CYS A 114 -10.67 -9.89 -29.04
C CYS A 114 -10.56 -9.21 -27.67
N CYS A 115 -9.34 -8.88 -27.26
CA CYS A 115 -9.03 -8.35 -25.95
C CYS A 115 -8.22 -7.05 -26.05
N TYR A 116 -8.46 -6.16 -25.11
CA TYR A 116 -7.65 -4.96 -24.87
C TYR A 116 -6.52 -5.26 -23.89
N ARG A 117 -5.28 -5.00 -24.30
CA ARG A 117 -4.11 -5.08 -23.41
C ARG A 117 -4.04 -3.84 -22.53
N VAL A 118 -4.11 -4.04 -21.22
CA VAL A 118 -4.05 -2.95 -20.23
C VAL A 118 -2.60 -2.54 -19.98
N SER A 119 -2.31 -1.25 -20.08
CA SER A 119 -0.98 -0.69 -19.83
C SER A 119 -0.72 -0.43 -18.34
N ASP A 120 -1.61 0.29 -17.66
CA ASP A 120 -1.54 0.52 -16.21
C ASP A 120 -2.68 -0.25 -15.53
N VAL A 121 -2.35 -1.41 -14.98
CA VAL A 121 -3.31 -2.34 -14.40
C VAL A 121 -4.02 -1.72 -13.19
N ILE A 122 -3.28 -1.10 -12.26
CA ILE A 122 -3.86 -0.60 -11.01
C ILE A 122 -4.80 0.57 -11.31
N THR A 123 -4.36 1.54 -12.10
CA THR A 123 -5.16 2.72 -12.44
C THR A 123 -6.40 2.31 -13.23
N THR A 124 -6.23 1.50 -14.28
CA THR A 124 -7.36 1.06 -15.12
C THR A 124 -8.41 0.27 -14.33
N LEU A 125 -7.98 -0.66 -13.45
CA LEU A 125 -8.93 -1.41 -12.62
C LEU A 125 -9.65 -0.53 -11.60
N ASN A 126 -8.98 0.49 -11.04
CA ASN A 126 -9.63 1.48 -10.16
C ASN A 126 -10.70 2.28 -10.90
N ASP A 127 -10.38 2.77 -12.09
CA ASP A 127 -11.30 3.57 -12.90
C ASP A 127 -12.52 2.75 -13.29
N ILE A 128 -12.32 1.52 -13.77
CA ILE A 128 -13.41 0.61 -14.12
C ILE A 128 -14.29 0.32 -12.90
N HIS A 129 -13.71 0.02 -11.74
CA HIS A 129 -14.45 -0.24 -10.52
C HIS A 129 -15.26 1.00 -10.06
N PHE A 130 -14.65 2.19 -10.11
CA PHE A 130 -15.31 3.45 -9.76
C PHE A 130 -16.50 3.72 -10.69
N ILE A 131 -16.30 3.60 -12.01
CA ILE A 131 -17.38 3.78 -13.00
C ILE A 131 -18.48 2.74 -12.77
N ALA A 132 -18.13 1.49 -12.48
CA ALA A 132 -19.11 0.44 -12.20
C ALA A 132 -19.99 0.74 -10.98
N LEU A 133 -19.45 1.41 -9.95
CA LEU A 133 -20.21 1.78 -8.75
C LEU A 133 -21.12 3.00 -8.93
N HIS A 134 -20.76 3.93 -9.83
CA HIS A 134 -21.40 5.25 -9.89
C HIS A 134 -22.11 5.57 -11.21
N ALA A 135 -21.81 4.86 -12.29
CA ALA A 135 -22.24 5.21 -13.65
C ALA A 135 -22.54 4.00 -14.55
N ALA A 136 -22.62 2.78 -14.02
CA ALA A 136 -22.96 1.59 -14.81
C ALA A 136 -24.47 1.48 -15.06
N GLU A 137 -24.92 2.00 -16.19
CA GLU A 137 -26.29 1.78 -16.68
C GLU A 137 -26.39 0.54 -17.58
N ASP A 138 -25.34 0.22 -18.35
CA ASP A 138 -25.37 -0.79 -19.43
C ASP A 138 -24.30 -1.89 -19.35
N PHE A 139 -23.56 -1.97 -18.24
CA PHE A 139 -22.54 -3.00 -18.04
C PHE A 139 -22.41 -3.47 -16.59
N GLN A 140 -21.82 -4.65 -16.42
CA GLN A 140 -21.45 -5.23 -15.12
C GLN A 140 -20.02 -5.77 -15.17
N LEU A 141 -19.41 -5.95 -13.99
CA LEU A 141 -18.10 -6.59 -13.86
C LEU A 141 -18.30 -8.09 -13.64
N GLY A 142 -17.57 -8.92 -14.39
CA GLY A 142 -17.48 -10.34 -14.11
C GLY A 142 -16.76 -10.61 -12.79
N ALA A 143 -17.05 -11.76 -12.18
CA ALA A 143 -16.40 -12.20 -10.95
C ALA A 143 -14.87 -12.29 -11.08
N ASP A 144 -14.38 -12.54 -12.29
CA ASP A 144 -12.96 -12.58 -12.64
C ASP A 144 -12.30 -11.21 -12.54
N LEU A 145 -12.91 -10.19 -13.14
CA LEU A 145 -12.41 -8.82 -13.09
C LEU A 145 -12.49 -8.24 -11.68
N LEU A 146 -13.58 -8.54 -10.94
CA LEU A 146 -13.71 -8.17 -9.53
C LEU A 146 -12.63 -8.80 -8.66
N PHE A 147 -12.32 -10.09 -8.88
CA PHE A 147 -11.24 -10.78 -8.18
C PHE A 147 -9.89 -10.10 -8.42
N TRP A 148 -9.55 -9.82 -9.68
CA TRP A 148 -8.29 -9.18 -10.04
C TRP A 148 -8.20 -7.74 -9.51
N TYR A 149 -9.30 -6.98 -9.52
CA TYR A 149 -9.37 -5.67 -8.87
C TYR A 149 -9.03 -5.75 -7.39
N GLN A 150 -9.67 -6.67 -6.64
CA GLN A 150 -9.42 -6.84 -5.21
C GLN A 150 -7.97 -7.25 -4.93
N TYR A 151 -7.43 -8.19 -5.71
CA TYR A 151 -6.06 -8.63 -5.55
C TYR A 151 -5.05 -7.50 -5.86
N ALA A 152 -5.29 -6.72 -6.90
CA ALA A 152 -4.48 -5.56 -7.24
C ALA A 152 -4.49 -4.49 -6.13
N GLN A 153 -5.60 -4.30 -5.41
CA GLN A 153 -5.63 -3.38 -4.26
C GLN A 153 -4.74 -3.86 -3.10
N VAL A 154 -4.71 -5.16 -2.83
CA VAL A 154 -3.83 -5.73 -1.80
C VAL A 154 -2.37 -5.53 -2.18
N LEU A 155 -2.01 -5.81 -3.45
CA LEU A 155 -0.66 -5.58 -3.94
C LEU A 155 -0.27 -4.10 -3.92
N LYS A 156 -1.18 -3.20 -4.31
CA LYS A 156 -0.96 -1.74 -4.21
C LYS A 156 -0.54 -1.34 -2.80
N GLY A 157 -1.22 -1.87 -1.77
CA GLY A 157 -0.89 -1.60 -0.37
C GLY A 157 0.46 -2.16 0.06
N ILE A 158 0.86 -3.32 -0.46
CA ILE A 158 2.18 -3.94 -0.16
C ILE A 158 3.31 -3.15 -0.84
N ILE A 159 3.12 -2.75 -2.10
CA ILE A 159 4.09 -1.98 -2.88
C ILE A 159 4.24 -0.57 -2.32
N ALA A 160 3.14 0.09 -1.96
CA ALA A 160 3.18 1.43 -1.38
C ALA A 160 3.90 1.51 -0.02
N LYS A 161 4.15 0.36 0.61
CA LYS A 161 4.87 0.20 1.89
C LYS A 161 6.29 -0.32 1.69
N ASP A 162 6.81 -0.27 0.46
CA ASP A 162 8.14 -0.74 0.08
C ASP A 162 8.46 -2.18 0.57
N GLN A 163 7.45 -3.06 0.64
CA GLN A 163 7.59 -4.42 1.15
C GLN A 163 8.16 -5.39 0.10
N TYR A 164 9.22 -4.95 -0.56
CA TYR A 164 9.94 -5.69 -1.60
C TYR A 164 11.42 -5.36 -1.57
N ILE A 165 12.22 -6.23 -2.16
CA ILE A 165 13.67 -6.12 -2.17
C ILE A 165 14.25 -6.41 -3.56
N PRO A 166 15.47 -5.91 -3.85
CA PRO A 166 16.22 -6.32 -5.01
C PRO A 166 16.54 -7.81 -4.94
N ALA A 167 16.39 -8.50 -6.05
CA ALA A 167 16.58 -9.94 -6.17
C ALA A 167 17.54 -10.28 -7.30
N ILE A 168 18.23 -11.42 -7.17
CA ILE A 168 19.05 -12.00 -8.23
C ILE A 168 18.60 -13.44 -8.45
N ARG A 169 18.07 -13.72 -9.64
CA ARG A 169 17.65 -15.08 -10.04
C ARG A 169 18.80 -15.80 -10.73
N TYR A 170 19.14 -16.98 -10.23
CA TYR A 170 20.19 -17.82 -10.78
C TYR A 170 19.60 -18.85 -11.75
N ARG A 171 20.18 -18.95 -12.95
CA ARG A 171 19.86 -19.99 -13.93
C ARG A 171 21.12 -20.78 -14.27
N ALA A 172 21.12 -22.08 -13.97
CA ALA A 172 22.15 -22.98 -14.48
C ALA A 172 21.89 -23.26 -15.97
N LEU A 173 22.89 -23.06 -16.82
CA LEU A 173 22.83 -23.43 -18.23
C LEU A 173 23.38 -24.84 -18.41
N PRO A 174 22.73 -25.69 -19.24
CA PRO A 174 23.25 -27.00 -19.56
C PRO A 174 24.61 -26.87 -20.27
N PRO A 175 25.55 -27.82 -20.05
CA PRO A 175 26.82 -27.79 -20.74
C PRO A 175 26.59 -27.86 -22.27
N PRO A 176 27.38 -27.13 -23.07
CA PRO A 176 27.24 -27.16 -24.52
C PRO A 176 27.41 -28.59 -25.03
N ALA A 177 26.54 -29.02 -25.94
CA ALA A 177 26.59 -30.37 -26.53
C ALA A 177 27.86 -30.53 -27.37
N THR A 178 28.97 -30.95 -26.76
CA THR A 178 30.23 -31.19 -27.46
C THR A 178 30.13 -32.50 -28.25
N LYS A 179 29.89 -32.42 -29.57
CA LYS A 179 30.20 -33.51 -30.50
C LYS A 179 31.72 -33.58 -30.70
N GLY A 180 32.42 -34.29 -29.82
CA GLY A 180 33.86 -34.58 -30.00
C GLY A 180 34.56 -35.13 -28.76
N LYS A 181 35.35 -36.20 -28.92
CA LYS A 181 36.14 -36.84 -27.87
C LYS A 181 37.25 -35.91 -27.35
N LYS A 182 36.94 -35.11 -26.33
CA LYS A 182 37.76 -34.70 -25.17
C LYS A 182 36.96 -33.64 -24.40
N ALA A 183 35.98 -34.10 -23.62
CA ALA A 183 35.29 -33.23 -22.66
C ALA A 183 36.26 -32.91 -21.51
N LYS A 184 37.03 -31.83 -21.63
CA LYS A 184 37.56 -31.14 -20.46
C LYS A 184 36.33 -30.66 -19.68
N SER A 185 36.25 -31.00 -18.40
CA SER A 185 35.27 -30.49 -17.44
C SER A 185 35.28 -28.96 -17.46
N SER A 186 34.50 -28.33 -18.33
CA SER A 186 34.21 -26.91 -18.28
C SER A 186 33.24 -26.69 -17.11
N ALA A 187 33.53 -25.69 -16.27
CA ALA A 187 32.61 -25.27 -15.21
C ALA A 187 31.20 -25.04 -15.80
N PRO A 188 30.12 -25.34 -15.05
CA PRO A 188 28.76 -25.08 -15.50
C PRO A 188 28.61 -23.59 -15.81
N SER A 189 28.17 -23.28 -17.02
CA SER A 189 27.75 -21.93 -17.41
C SER A 189 26.48 -21.55 -16.64
N PHE A 190 26.35 -20.28 -16.27
CA PHE A 190 25.19 -19.77 -15.53
C PHE A 190 24.81 -18.38 -16.03
N GLU A 191 23.56 -17.99 -15.77
CA GLU A 191 23.04 -16.64 -15.96
C GLU A 191 22.52 -16.10 -14.64
N LEU A 192 22.69 -14.80 -14.42
CA LEU A 192 22.16 -14.08 -13.28
C LEU A 192 21.24 -12.98 -13.79
N HIS A 193 20.00 -12.99 -13.32
CA HIS A 193 18.95 -12.06 -13.75
C HIS A 193 18.55 -11.18 -12.57
N PRO A 194 18.95 -9.89 -12.56
CA PRO A 194 18.51 -8.97 -11.53
C PRO A 194 17.03 -8.64 -11.70
N GLY A 195 16.34 -8.43 -10.58
CA GLY A 195 14.93 -8.12 -10.55
C GLY A 195 14.47 -7.74 -9.16
N TRP A 196 13.19 -7.95 -8.88
CA TRP A 196 12.57 -7.59 -7.62
C TRP A 196 11.79 -8.78 -7.06
N GLU A 197 11.73 -8.84 -5.74
CA GLU A 197 11.01 -9.88 -5.01
C GLU A 197 10.19 -9.25 -3.88
N LEU A 198 8.92 -9.65 -3.78
CA LEU A 198 8.05 -9.28 -2.67
C LEU A 198 8.45 -10.08 -1.43
N LEU A 199 8.80 -9.40 -0.35
CA LEU A 199 9.20 -10.04 0.90
C LEU A 199 8.33 -9.53 2.04
N SER A 200 7.18 -10.19 2.23
CA SER A 200 6.21 -9.81 3.27
C SER A 200 5.37 -10.99 3.73
N ALA A 201 5.16 -11.10 5.04
CA ALA A 201 4.22 -12.08 5.60
C ALA A 201 2.77 -11.78 5.16
N THR A 202 2.44 -10.49 4.97
CA THR A 202 1.15 -10.06 4.44
C THR A 202 0.97 -10.54 3.00
N TYR A 203 2.02 -10.45 2.19
CA TYR A 203 2.00 -10.95 0.82
C TYR A 203 1.78 -12.48 0.77
N GLU A 204 2.53 -13.25 1.57
CA GLU A 204 2.38 -14.71 1.61
C GLU A 204 1.00 -15.14 2.09
N THR A 205 0.44 -14.45 3.10
CA THR A 205 -0.93 -14.69 3.56
C THR A 205 -1.95 -14.35 2.48
N ALA A 206 -1.74 -13.25 1.75
CA ALA A 206 -2.60 -12.84 0.65
C ALA A 206 -2.56 -13.88 -0.49
N ILE A 207 -1.39 -14.40 -0.87
CA ILE A 207 -1.27 -15.45 -1.89
C ILE A 207 -2.12 -16.66 -1.51
N GLN A 208 -2.01 -17.15 -0.28
CA GLN A 208 -2.80 -18.31 0.18
C GLN A 208 -4.30 -18.03 0.15
N HIS A 209 -4.71 -16.87 0.65
CA HIS A 209 -6.12 -16.46 0.68
C HIS A 209 -6.72 -16.34 -0.72
N TYR A 210 -6.06 -15.58 -1.61
CA TYR A 210 -6.55 -15.32 -2.96
C TYR A 210 -6.44 -16.56 -3.86
N ALA A 211 -5.43 -17.41 -3.69
CA ALA A 211 -5.35 -18.67 -4.43
C ALA A 211 -6.53 -19.60 -4.07
N ALA A 212 -6.98 -19.62 -2.81
CA ALA A 212 -8.15 -20.39 -2.41
C ALA A 212 -9.45 -19.82 -3.02
N ALA A 213 -9.58 -18.50 -3.06
CA ALA A 213 -10.79 -17.80 -3.52
C ALA A 213 -10.86 -17.59 -5.05
N MET A 214 -9.77 -17.78 -5.79
CA MET A 214 -9.68 -17.43 -7.22
C MET A 214 -10.69 -18.22 -8.09
N PRO A 215 -11.57 -17.51 -8.84
CA PRO A 215 -12.43 -18.13 -9.85
C PRO A 215 -11.62 -18.88 -10.91
N LEU A 216 -12.13 -20.03 -11.39
CA LEU A 216 -11.42 -20.84 -12.39
C LEU A 216 -11.19 -20.12 -13.72
N VAL A 217 -12.11 -19.22 -14.11
CA VAL A 217 -11.96 -18.46 -15.36
C VAL A 217 -10.72 -17.54 -15.35
N CYS A 218 -10.27 -17.09 -14.17
CA CYS A 218 -9.03 -16.30 -14.04
C CYS A 218 -7.77 -17.10 -14.45
N THR A 219 -7.84 -18.44 -14.50
CA THR A 219 -6.72 -19.29 -14.92
C THR A 219 -6.88 -19.85 -16.33
N ALA A 220 -7.89 -19.40 -17.07
CA ALA A 220 -8.29 -19.95 -18.36
C ALA A 220 -7.78 -19.19 -19.58
N GLY A 221 -7.16 -18.01 -19.39
CA GLY A 221 -6.61 -17.20 -20.48
C GLY A 221 -5.29 -17.74 -21.01
N LEU A 222 -5.12 -17.78 -22.34
CA LEU A 222 -4.00 -18.39 -23.05
C LEU A 222 -3.55 -17.48 -24.20
N SER A 223 -2.25 -17.44 -24.48
CA SER A 223 -1.68 -16.74 -25.63
C SER A 223 -1.75 -17.54 -26.94
N SER A 224 -1.96 -18.86 -26.85
CA SER A 224 -2.01 -19.78 -28.00
C SER A 224 -3.11 -20.82 -27.83
N PRO A 225 -3.73 -21.29 -28.93
CA PRO A 225 -4.80 -22.28 -28.88
C PRO A 225 -4.29 -23.70 -28.56
N HIS A 226 -2.98 -23.93 -28.58
CA HIS A 226 -2.38 -25.27 -28.43
C HIS A 226 -2.27 -25.74 -26.98
N ARG A 227 -2.33 -24.81 -26.02
CA ARG A 227 -2.31 -25.12 -24.60
C ARG A 227 -3.72 -25.51 -24.15
N ALA A 228 -3.87 -26.69 -23.58
CA ALA A 228 -5.17 -27.22 -23.15
C ALA A 228 -5.40 -27.14 -21.64
N ASP A 229 -4.39 -26.70 -20.87
CA ASP A 229 -4.40 -26.75 -19.41
C ASP A 229 -4.61 -25.38 -18.78
N LEU A 230 -5.46 -25.35 -17.75
CA LEU A 230 -5.62 -24.20 -16.86
C LEU A 230 -4.31 -23.91 -16.10
N PHE A 231 -4.02 -22.64 -15.87
CA PHE A 231 -2.90 -22.26 -15.02
C PHE A 231 -3.15 -22.64 -13.55
N ALA A 232 -2.09 -23.03 -12.85
CA ALA A 232 -2.13 -23.18 -11.41
C ALA A 232 -2.32 -21.81 -10.74
N LYS A 233 -3.25 -21.72 -9.79
CA LYS A 233 -3.69 -20.45 -9.17
C LYS A 233 -2.56 -19.70 -8.49
N GLU A 234 -1.83 -20.34 -7.57
CA GLU A 234 -0.74 -19.70 -6.82
C GLU A 234 0.40 -19.19 -7.73
N PRO A 235 0.98 -20.01 -8.64
CA PRO A 235 2.01 -19.54 -9.56
C PRO A 235 1.54 -18.37 -10.44
N LEU A 236 0.27 -18.36 -10.87
CA LEU A 236 -0.29 -17.28 -11.67
C LEU A 236 -0.36 -15.97 -10.89
N LEU A 237 -0.80 -16.02 -9.63
CA LEU A 237 -0.84 -14.85 -8.74
C LEU A 237 0.57 -14.31 -8.44
N ARG A 238 1.53 -15.20 -8.19
CA ARG A 238 2.93 -14.81 -7.97
C ARG A 238 3.52 -14.15 -9.22
N HIS A 239 3.31 -14.75 -10.39
CA HIS A 239 3.76 -14.19 -11.67
C HIS A 239 3.15 -12.81 -11.93
N PHE A 240 1.84 -12.63 -11.73
CA PHE A 240 1.19 -11.33 -11.84
C PHE A 240 1.85 -10.30 -10.90
N SER A 241 2.06 -10.68 -9.64
CA SER A 241 2.63 -9.80 -8.62
C SER A 241 4.05 -9.37 -8.93
N GLU A 242 4.87 -10.30 -9.41
CA GLU A 242 6.26 -10.06 -9.80
C GLU A 242 6.36 -9.14 -11.01
N CYS A 243 5.54 -9.37 -12.05
CA CYS A 243 5.51 -8.49 -13.23
C CYS A 243 4.99 -7.10 -12.88
N LEU A 244 3.92 -7.01 -12.08
CA LEU A 244 3.37 -5.73 -11.65
C LEU A 244 4.38 -4.91 -10.83
N LEU A 245 5.04 -5.54 -9.87
CA LEU A 245 6.11 -4.89 -9.10
C LEU A 245 7.24 -4.43 -10.02
N HIS A 246 7.69 -5.29 -10.92
CA HIS A 246 8.76 -4.96 -11.86
C HIS A 246 8.39 -3.74 -12.70
N ASP A 247 7.20 -3.69 -13.26
CA ASP A 247 6.76 -2.61 -14.15
C ASP A 247 6.61 -1.29 -13.38
N ILE A 248 6.10 -1.33 -12.14
CA ILE A 248 5.99 -0.14 -11.29
C ILE A 248 7.38 0.41 -10.95
N VAL A 249 8.30 -0.45 -10.49
CA VAL A 249 9.63 0.00 -10.05
C VAL A 249 10.48 0.47 -11.23
N THR A 250 10.47 -0.25 -12.36
CA THR A 250 11.26 0.13 -13.54
C THR A 250 10.62 1.27 -14.35
N GLY A 251 9.30 1.46 -14.25
CA GLY A 251 8.59 2.61 -14.82
C GLY A 251 8.69 3.89 -13.97
N THR A 252 9.19 3.81 -12.74
CA THR A 252 9.33 4.98 -11.86
C THR A 252 10.52 5.85 -12.29
N PRO A 253 10.34 7.17 -12.53
CA PRO A 253 11.43 8.03 -12.94
C PRO A 253 12.36 8.36 -11.75
N PHE A 254 13.66 8.12 -11.93
CA PHE A 254 14.70 8.49 -10.97
C PHE A 254 15.52 9.69 -11.47
N THR A 255 16.12 10.44 -10.53
CA THR A 255 17.01 11.55 -10.87
C THR A 255 18.37 11.03 -11.33
N ALA A 256 19.02 11.74 -12.26
CA ALA A 256 20.37 11.38 -12.70
C ALA A 256 21.39 11.33 -11.55
N LYS A 257 21.21 12.14 -10.50
CA LYS A 257 22.03 12.10 -9.29
C LYS A 257 21.87 10.77 -8.55
N PHE A 258 20.64 10.27 -8.42
CA PHE A 258 20.38 8.98 -7.81
C PHE A 258 20.98 7.85 -8.64
N ASP A 259 20.77 7.86 -9.97
CA ASP A 259 21.36 6.85 -10.86
C ASP A 259 22.88 6.77 -10.73
N GLN A 260 23.56 7.93 -10.61
CA GLN A 260 25.01 7.98 -10.35
C GLN A 260 25.40 7.37 -9.00
N GLN A 261 24.56 7.51 -7.97
CA GLN A 261 24.84 6.94 -6.64
C GLN A 261 24.70 5.42 -6.61
N VAL A 262 23.76 4.86 -7.37
CA VAL A 262 23.52 3.41 -7.42
C VAL A 262 24.30 2.72 -8.55
N MET A 263 24.97 3.48 -9.42
CA MET A 263 25.75 2.95 -10.53
C MET A 263 26.79 1.91 -10.05
N GLY A 264 26.86 0.78 -10.77
CA GLY A 264 27.77 -0.31 -10.41
C GLY A 264 27.32 -1.19 -9.24
N THR A 265 26.11 -0.96 -8.70
CA THR A 265 25.50 -1.82 -7.69
C THR A 265 24.42 -2.72 -8.31
N ILE A 266 24.00 -3.76 -7.57
CA ILE A 266 22.88 -4.64 -7.95
C ILE A 266 21.60 -3.83 -8.21
N LEU A 267 21.38 -2.74 -7.45
CA LEU A 267 20.20 -1.88 -7.59
C LEU A 267 20.07 -1.28 -8.97
N TYR A 268 21.18 -0.77 -9.55
CA TYR A 268 21.16 -0.21 -10.90
C TYR A 268 20.66 -1.24 -11.91
N GLY A 269 21.09 -2.49 -11.76
CA GLY A 269 20.65 -3.58 -12.62
C GLY A 269 19.17 -3.94 -12.48
N CYS A 270 18.63 -3.84 -11.26
CA CYS A 270 17.21 -4.10 -11.00
C CYS A 270 16.32 -2.96 -11.51
N LEU A 271 16.82 -1.72 -11.51
CA LEU A 271 16.11 -0.53 -11.99
C LEU A 271 16.16 -0.38 -13.52
N HIS A 272 17.30 -0.71 -14.13
CA HIS A 272 17.56 -0.50 -15.56
C HIS A 272 17.89 -1.82 -16.29
N PRO A 273 16.99 -2.84 -16.27
CA PRO A 273 17.28 -4.16 -16.83
C PRO A 273 17.57 -4.13 -18.34
N ALA A 274 16.93 -3.23 -19.09
CA ALA A 274 17.16 -3.08 -20.53
C ALA A 274 18.58 -2.58 -20.86
N GLN A 275 19.16 -1.73 -19.99
CA GLN A 275 20.51 -1.20 -20.21
C GLN A 275 21.58 -2.25 -19.89
N LEU A 276 21.32 -3.12 -18.90
CA LEU A 276 22.21 -4.22 -18.55
C LEU A 276 22.45 -5.19 -19.71
N ALA A 277 21.39 -5.52 -20.47
CA ALA A 277 21.49 -6.39 -21.64
C ALA A 277 22.47 -5.83 -22.69
N THR A 278 22.60 -4.50 -22.77
CA THR A 278 23.48 -3.83 -23.73
C THR A 278 24.91 -3.65 -23.23
N LEU A 279 25.11 -3.51 -21.91
CA LEU A 279 26.41 -3.11 -21.35
C LEU A 279 27.31 -4.27 -20.91
N GLN A 280 26.80 -5.50 -20.71
CA GLN A 280 27.47 -6.78 -20.30
C GLN A 280 28.46 -6.71 -19.10
N THR A 281 29.39 -5.75 -19.12
CA THR A 281 30.34 -5.34 -18.07
C THR A 281 29.75 -4.96 -16.71
N GLN A 282 28.43 -4.76 -16.61
CA GLN A 282 27.75 -4.38 -15.35
C GLN A 282 26.85 -5.49 -14.79
N ALA A 283 26.83 -6.67 -15.40
CA ALA A 283 26.03 -7.79 -14.92
C ALA A 283 26.51 -8.26 -13.55
N PRO A 284 25.60 -8.67 -12.65
CA PRO A 284 25.98 -9.19 -11.34
C PRO A 284 26.92 -10.39 -11.49
N THR A 285 27.93 -10.46 -10.63
CA THR A 285 28.89 -11.57 -10.59
C THR A 285 28.40 -12.67 -9.65
N LEU A 286 29.05 -13.85 -9.71
CA LEU A 286 28.75 -14.94 -8.77
C LEU A 286 29.07 -14.54 -7.31
N ASP A 287 30.08 -13.71 -7.08
CA ASP A 287 30.40 -13.18 -5.76
C ASP A 287 29.28 -12.24 -5.25
N ASP A 288 28.73 -11.39 -6.14
CA ASP A 288 27.57 -10.56 -5.82
C ASP A 288 26.35 -11.41 -5.44
N TYR A 289 26.10 -12.49 -6.19
CA TYR A 289 25.02 -13.44 -5.88
C TYR A 289 25.22 -14.13 -4.51
N GLN A 290 26.45 -14.54 -4.18
CA GLN A 290 26.74 -15.16 -2.88
C GLN A 290 26.55 -14.17 -1.71
N ARG A 291 27.00 -12.92 -1.87
CA ARG A 291 26.78 -11.86 -0.89
C ARG A 291 25.29 -11.55 -0.73
N TRP A 292 24.57 -11.48 -1.85
CA TRP A 292 23.13 -11.29 -1.87
C TRP A 292 22.41 -12.44 -1.15
N LEU A 293 22.79 -13.70 -1.36
CA LEU A 293 22.19 -14.85 -0.66
C LEU A 293 22.33 -14.76 0.86
N VAL A 294 23.51 -14.37 1.35
CA VAL A 294 23.75 -14.18 2.79
C VAL A 294 22.86 -13.04 3.31
N TRP A 295 22.86 -11.90 2.63
CA TRP A 295 22.02 -10.76 2.97
C TRP A 295 20.52 -11.11 2.96
N HIS A 296 20.04 -11.77 1.91
CA HIS A 296 18.66 -12.23 1.77
C HIS A 296 18.25 -13.18 2.92
N ALA A 297 19.10 -14.15 3.26
CA ALA A 297 18.84 -15.09 4.35
C ALA A 297 18.71 -14.39 5.71
N HIS A 298 19.41 -13.27 5.92
CA HIS A 298 19.28 -12.45 7.12
C HIS A 298 17.90 -11.80 7.23
N PHE A 299 17.39 -11.22 6.14
CA PHE A 299 16.06 -10.60 6.12
C PHE A 299 14.92 -11.63 6.22
N ALA A 300 14.98 -12.69 5.40
CA ALA A 300 13.95 -13.72 5.40
C ALA A 300 13.78 -14.38 6.77
N ARG A 301 14.88 -14.71 7.48
CA ARG A 301 14.84 -15.36 8.79
C ARG A 301 14.39 -14.44 9.92
N ALA A 302 14.80 -13.16 9.90
CA ALA A 302 14.44 -12.20 10.95
C ALA A 302 12.92 -12.00 11.03
N HIS A 303 12.24 -11.92 9.89
CA HIS A 303 10.79 -11.70 9.85
C HIS A 303 9.97 -12.97 10.09
N THR A 304 10.44 -14.15 9.68
CA THR A 304 9.67 -15.40 9.80
C THR A 304 9.89 -16.18 11.09
N GLN A 305 11.09 -16.15 11.69
CA GLN A 305 11.42 -17.03 12.82
C GLN A 305 11.25 -16.40 14.21
N ALA A 306 11.23 -15.08 14.33
CA ALA A 306 10.96 -14.42 15.61
C ALA A 306 9.50 -14.65 16.01
N GLY A 307 9.25 -15.25 17.20
CA GLY A 307 7.91 -15.47 17.75
C GLY A 307 7.27 -14.22 18.37
N PHE A 308 7.89 -13.06 18.18
CA PHE A 308 7.51 -11.79 18.77
C PHE A 308 7.56 -10.63 17.75
N ILE A 309 6.94 -9.52 18.13
CA ILE A 309 7.01 -8.22 17.46
C ILE A 309 7.76 -7.29 18.43
N LEU A 310 8.82 -6.64 17.96
CA LEU A 310 9.54 -5.64 18.75
C LEU A 310 8.72 -4.34 18.82
N CYS A 311 8.62 -3.77 20.01
CA CYS A 311 7.83 -2.58 20.28
C CYS A 311 8.69 -1.46 20.87
N PHE A 312 8.44 -0.24 20.42
CA PHE A 312 9.07 0.98 20.91
C PHE A 312 8.02 1.83 21.63
N ARG A 313 8.17 2.06 22.93
CA ARG A 313 7.27 2.91 23.70
C ARG A 313 7.97 4.20 24.06
N LEU A 314 7.46 5.32 23.54
CA LEU A 314 7.94 6.64 23.92
C LEU A 314 7.22 7.08 25.20
N GLU A 315 8.00 7.25 26.26
CA GLU A 315 7.57 7.84 27.52
C GLU A 315 7.90 9.34 27.54
N GLU A 316 6.94 10.13 28.01
CA GLU A 316 7.03 11.58 28.03
C GLU A 316 7.95 12.09 29.14
N ALA A 317 8.65 13.18 28.83
CA ALA A 317 9.50 13.86 29.81
C ALA A 317 8.66 14.51 30.93
N SER A 318 9.24 14.54 32.13
CA SER A 318 8.64 15.23 33.28
C SER A 318 8.81 16.75 33.18
N SER A 319 7.97 17.52 33.86
CA SER A 319 8.06 18.99 33.89
C SER A 319 9.37 19.52 34.51
N ALA A 320 10.09 18.69 35.26
CA ALA A 320 11.34 19.04 35.92
C ALA A 320 12.57 18.87 35.01
N ASP A 321 12.49 17.99 34.00
CA ASP A 321 13.56 17.70 33.05
C ASP A 321 12.93 17.46 31.67
N ILE A 322 12.76 18.55 30.93
CA ILE A 322 12.07 18.59 29.62
C ILE A 322 12.78 17.80 28.52
N ASP A 323 14.06 17.48 28.71
CA ASP A 323 14.92 16.74 27.78
C ASP A 323 15.17 15.29 28.26
N ASN A 324 14.30 14.75 29.11
CA ASN A 324 14.36 13.36 29.57
C ASN A 324 13.24 12.51 28.98
N TRP A 325 13.16 12.45 27.65
CA TRP A 325 12.28 11.51 26.97
C TRP A 325 12.93 10.13 26.95
N GLN A 326 12.13 9.08 27.09
CA GLN A 326 12.66 7.71 27.11
C GLN A 326 11.95 6.85 26.08
N LEU A 327 12.73 6.21 25.22
CA LEU A 327 12.24 5.21 24.28
C LEU A 327 12.52 3.83 24.84
N HIS A 328 11.50 3.20 25.41
CA HIS A 328 11.58 1.86 26.00
C HIS A 328 11.43 0.77 24.95
N PHE A 329 12.20 -0.30 25.10
CA PHE A 329 12.09 -1.49 24.27
C PHE A 329 11.21 -2.53 24.95
N LEU A 330 10.22 -3.04 24.22
CA LEU A 330 9.33 -4.12 24.66
C LEU A 330 9.21 -5.15 23.54
N VAL A 331 8.71 -6.34 23.87
CA VAL A 331 8.30 -7.34 22.88
C VAL A 331 6.86 -7.75 23.12
N ALA A 332 6.10 -7.97 22.04
CA ALA A 332 4.76 -8.54 22.06
C ALA A 332 4.75 -9.92 21.40
N ALA A 333 4.01 -10.88 21.92
CA ALA A 333 3.96 -12.21 21.31
C ALA A 333 3.16 -12.16 20.00
N LYS A 334 3.66 -12.81 18.93
CA LYS A 334 2.94 -12.82 17.63
C LYS A 334 1.58 -13.51 17.69
N HIS A 335 1.46 -14.54 18.53
CA HIS A 335 0.21 -15.29 18.71
C HIS A 335 -0.79 -14.60 19.64
N ASP A 336 -0.31 -13.68 20.48
CA ASP A 336 -1.13 -12.87 21.38
C ASP A 336 -0.49 -11.48 21.58
N PRO A 337 -0.87 -10.49 20.74
CA PRO A 337 -0.32 -9.13 20.81
C PRO A 337 -0.61 -8.40 22.14
N SER A 338 -1.53 -8.92 22.96
CA SER A 338 -1.82 -8.36 24.29
C SER A 338 -0.74 -8.74 25.32
N LEU A 339 -0.05 -9.86 25.10
CA LEU A 339 1.06 -10.31 25.94
C LEU A 339 2.32 -9.51 25.59
N LYS A 340 2.60 -8.47 26.39
CA LYS A 340 3.77 -7.61 26.27
C LYS A 340 4.76 -7.84 27.41
N LEU A 341 6.05 -7.78 27.09
CA LEU A 341 7.15 -7.89 28.04
C LEU A 341 8.10 -6.70 27.87
N SER A 342 8.30 -5.93 28.93
CA SER A 342 9.32 -4.88 28.99
C SER A 342 10.71 -5.53 29.06
N LEU A 343 11.66 -5.07 28.24
CA LEU A 343 13.03 -5.55 28.34
C LEU A 343 13.69 -5.14 29.66
N GLU A 344 13.31 -3.99 30.23
CA GLU A 344 13.77 -3.58 31.55
C GLU A 344 13.40 -4.60 32.63
N ASP A 345 12.15 -5.06 32.64
CA ASP A 345 11.70 -6.08 33.58
C ASP A 345 12.40 -7.42 33.29
N TYR A 346 12.51 -7.79 32.01
CA TYR A 346 13.15 -9.03 31.57
C TYR A 346 14.59 -9.18 32.06
N TRP A 347 15.40 -8.12 31.93
CA TRP A 347 16.80 -8.16 32.35
C TRP A 347 16.97 -8.20 33.86
N ARG A 348 16.01 -7.65 34.62
CA ARG A 348 15.98 -7.74 36.10
C ARG A 348 15.61 -9.14 36.62
N LEU A 349 15.02 -10.01 35.78
CA LEU A 349 14.62 -11.35 36.19
C LEU A 349 15.81 -12.27 36.46
N ARG A 350 15.63 -13.19 37.42
CA ARG A 350 16.58 -14.29 37.65
C ARG A 350 16.62 -15.25 36.45
N PRO A 351 17.76 -15.88 36.13
CA PRO A 351 17.94 -16.66 34.90
C PRO A 351 16.86 -17.72 34.63
N LYS A 352 16.40 -18.45 35.65
CA LYS A 352 15.33 -19.47 35.49
C LYS A 352 13.98 -18.86 35.10
N VAL A 353 13.59 -17.76 35.72
CA VAL A 353 12.32 -17.07 35.43
C VAL A 353 12.40 -16.37 34.08
N ARG A 354 13.58 -15.83 33.74
CA ARG A 354 13.87 -15.22 32.45
C ARG A 354 13.70 -16.19 31.29
N ALA A 355 14.25 -17.41 31.42
CA ALA A 355 14.09 -18.46 30.43
C ALA A 355 12.61 -18.88 30.26
N GLN A 356 11.82 -18.88 31.34
CA GLN A 356 10.38 -19.18 31.27
C GLN A 356 9.60 -18.06 30.59
N ALA A 357 9.89 -16.79 30.91
CA ALA A 357 9.26 -15.64 30.26
C ALA A 357 9.55 -15.59 28.75
N ALA A 358 10.75 -15.98 28.33
CA ALA A 358 11.16 -16.02 26.93
C ALA A 358 10.41 -17.09 26.09
N GLN A 359 9.86 -18.15 26.70
CA GLN A 359 9.23 -19.27 25.97
C GLN A 359 8.06 -18.83 25.10
N SER A 360 7.27 -17.86 25.56
CA SER A 360 6.13 -17.32 24.80
C SER A 360 6.55 -16.52 23.56
N PHE A 361 7.82 -16.16 23.44
CA PHE A 361 8.34 -15.34 22.35
C PHE A 361 9.19 -16.13 21.33
N GLY A 362 9.27 -17.46 21.48
CA GLY A 362 9.93 -18.36 20.54
C GLY A 362 11.29 -18.89 21.03
N GLN A 363 11.94 -19.67 20.16
CA GLN A 363 13.26 -20.25 20.45
C GLN A 363 14.38 -19.21 20.26
N ASP A 364 15.48 -19.37 21.01
CA ASP A 364 16.64 -18.46 20.98
C ASP A 364 16.25 -16.97 21.08
N PHE A 365 15.31 -16.65 21.98
CA PHE A 365 14.69 -15.32 22.10
C PHE A 365 15.72 -14.17 22.14
N GLU A 366 16.73 -14.23 23.03
CA GLU A 366 17.72 -13.15 23.19
C GLU A 366 18.53 -12.91 21.90
N LYS A 367 18.85 -13.96 21.14
CA LYS A 367 19.56 -13.83 19.85
C LYS A 367 18.67 -13.13 18.82
N HIS A 368 17.42 -13.55 18.69
CA HIS A 368 16.48 -12.94 17.76
C HIS A 368 16.13 -11.51 18.17
N LEU A 369 16.09 -11.22 19.48
CA LEU A 369 15.91 -9.88 20.03
C LEU A 369 17.04 -8.94 19.61
N LEU A 370 18.29 -9.34 19.80
CA LEU A 370 19.45 -8.53 19.41
C LEU A 370 19.52 -8.33 17.90
N LEU A 371 19.18 -9.34 17.10
CA LEU A 371 19.06 -9.20 15.65
C LEU A 371 17.97 -8.18 15.28
N ALA A 372 16.77 -8.30 15.85
CA ALA A 372 15.67 -7.37 15.61
C ALA A 372 16.02 -5.93 15.99
N LEU A 373 16.65 -5.71 17.14
CA LEU A 373 17.15 -4.39 17.56
C LEU A 373 18.21 -3.86 16.59
N GLY A 374 19.13 -4.72 16.12
CA GLY A 374 20.13 -4.34 15.12
C GLY A 374 19.52 -3.93 13.78
N TYR A 375 18.44 -4.59 13.33
CA TYR A 375 17.70 -4.16 12.14
C TYR A 375 16.97 -2.84 12.37
N ALA A 376 16.28 -2.70 13.50
CA ALA A 376 15.62 -1.44 13.86
C ALA A 376 16.62 -0.27 13.94
N ALA A 377 17.84 -0.51 14.43
CA ALA A 377 18.90 0.49 14.49
C ALA A 377 19.44 0.92 13.11
N ARG A 378 19.17 0.17 12.04
CA ARG A 378 19.45 0.61 10.67
C ARG A 378 18.38 1.58 10.14
N ILE A 379 17.16 1.49 10.67
CA ILE A 379 16.02 2.35 10.32
C ILE A 379 16.05 3.62 11.18
N TYR A 380 16.23 3.46 12.49
CA TYR A 380 16.31 4.53 13.46
C TYR A 380 17.64 4.42 14.24
N PRO A 381 18.70 5.15 13.82
CA PRO A 381 20.04 5.02 14.38
C PRO A 381 20.14 5.20 15.90
N THR A 382 19.27 5.98 16.53
CA THR A 382 19.29 6.23 17.99
C THR A 382 19.02 4.96 18.81
N VAL A 383 18.54 3.86 18.20
CA VAL A 383 18.46 2.55 18.86
C VAL A 383 19.86 2.00 19.21
N TRP A 384 20.91 2.40 18.49
CA TRP A 384 22.29 2.00 18.80
C TRP A 384 22.73 2.41 20.21
N ASP A 385 22.26 3.55 20.69
CA ASP A 385 22.60 4.03 22.03
C ASP A 385 22.08 3.06 23.10
N GLY A 386 20.88 2.50 22.90
CA GLY A 386 20.31 1.48 23.78
C GLY A 386 20.99 0.11 23.70
N LEU A 387 21.69 -0.17 22.59
CA LEU A 387 22.49 -1.38 22.39
C LEU A 387 23.93 -1.27 22.92
N SER A 388 24.30 -0.16 23.53
CA SER A 388 25.65 0.04 24.08
C SER A 388 25.94 -0.77 25.35
N THR A 389 24.93 -1.45 25.90
CA THR A 389 25.02 -2.27 27.12
C THR A 389 24.71 -3.73 26.80
N ASP A 390 25.08 -4.63 27.71
CA ASP A 390 24.74 -6.06 27.63
C ASP A 390 23.25 -6.36 27.87
N GLN A 391 22.48 -5.35 28.30
CA GLN A 391 21.07 -5.43 28.66
C GLN A 391 20.30 -4.27 28.03
N PRO A 392 19.95 -4.35 26.73
CA PRO A 392 19.26 -3.28 26.03
C PRO A 392 17.86 -3.07 26.60
N ILE A 393 17.62 -1.90 27.19
CA ILE A 393 16.33 -1.50 27.79
C ILE A 393 15.63 -0.36 27.03
N GLY A 394 16.39 0.45 26.31
CA GLY A 394 15.88 1.66 25.65
C GLY A 394 16.97 2.70 25.43
N CYS A 395 16.60 3.88 24.95
CA CYS A 395 17.48 5.03 24.83
C CYS A 395 16.81 6.32 25.33
N ARG A 396 17.62 7.31 25.70
CA ARG A 396 17.16 8.64 26.11
C ARG A 396 17.14 9.55 24.89
N LEU A 397 16.08 10.34 24.76
CA LEU A 397 15.91 11.33 23.71
C LEU A 397 15.79 12.72 24.35
N THR A 398 16.33 13.72 23.66
CA THR A 398 16.03 15.14 23.92
C THR A 398 14.62 15.48 23.41
N MET A 399 14.10 16.65 23.77
CA MET A 399 12.78 17.09 23.26
C MET A 399 12.72 17.14 21.73
N ASP A 400 13.77 17.67 21.09
CA ASP A 400 13.83 17.80 19.64
C ASP A 400 13.93 16.43 18.94
N GLU A 401 14.69 15.50 19.51
CA GLU A 401 14.77 14.12 19.01
C GLU A 401 13.46 13.36 19.19
N ALA A 402 12.76 13.55 20.32
CA ALA A 402 11.45 12.96 20.56
C ALA A 402 10.40 13.51 19.57
N PHE A 403 10.44 14.82 19.28
CA PHE A 403 9.58 15.43 18.28
C PHE A 403 9.87 14.88 16.88
N THR A 404 11.15 14.77 16.51
CA THR A 404 11.59 14.19 15.23
C THR A 404 11.15 12.73 15.13
N PHE A 405 11.32 11.95 16.19
CA PHE A 405 10.86 10.56 16.26
C PHE A 405 9.35 10.47 16.00
N LEU A 406 8.55 11.28 16.68
CA LEU A 406 7.09 11.26 16.56
C LEU A 406 6.59 11.67 15.16
N LYS A 407 7.32 12.55 14.47
CA LYS A 407 6.94 13.09 13.16
C LYS A 407 7.46 12.24 11.99
N GLU A 408 8.67 11.69 12.12
CA GLU A 408 9.41 11.11 11.00
C GLU A 408 9.74 9.63 11.20
N SER A 409 10.12 9.19 12.41
CA SER A 409 10.64 7.83 12.60
C SER A 409 9.60 6.82 13.07
N ALA A 410 8.59 7.26 13.84
CA ALA A 410 7.58 6.38 14.43
C ALA A 410 6.82 5.59 13.38
N TRP A 411 6.29 6.26 12.35
CA TRP A 411 5.53 5.62 11.28
C TRP A 411 6.41 4.75 10.37
N VAL A 412 7.68 5.11 10.16
CA VAL A 412 8.63 4.29 9.39
C VAL A 412 8.93 2.98 10.11
N LEU A 413 9.08 3.02 11.44
CA LEU A 413 9.23 1.81 12.25
C LEU A 413 7.94 0.97 12.24
N GLU A 414 6.76 1.58 12.34
CA GLU A 414 5.50 0.86 12.21
C GLU A 414 5.35 0.16 10.86
N ASP A 415 5.73 0.83 9.78
CA ASP A 415 5.64 0.28 8.43
C ASP A 415 6.65 -0.86 8.19
N ALA A 416 7.82 -0.79 8.84
CA ALA A 416 8.79 -1.88 8.91
C ALA A 416 8.33 -3.08 9.76
N GLY A 417 7.12 -3.03 10.33
CA GLY A 417 6.50 -4.12 11.08
C GLY A 417 6.79 -4.11 12.58
N TYR A 418 7.33 -3.02 13.12
CA TYR A 418 7.47 -2.80 14.55
C TYR A 418 6.17 -2.22 15.13
N THR A 419 5.98 -2.31 16.44
CA THR A 419 4.85 -1.61 17.10
C THR A 419 5.39 -0.36 17.79
N VAL A 420 4.85 0.81 17.46
CA VAL A 420 5.20 2.04 18.18
C VAL A 420 4.06 2.44 19.10
N ILE A 421 4.38 2.71 20.36
CA ILE A 421 3.44 3.18 21.37
C ILE A 421 3.82 4.62 21.68
N VAL A 422 3.01 5.54 21.16
CA VAL A 422 3.16 6.98 21.39
C VAL A 422 2.36 7.43 22.62
N PRO A 423 2.72 8.57 23.23
CA PRO A 423 1.93 9.16 24.29
C PRO A 423 0.48 9.47 23.86
N ALA A 424 -0.46 9.43 24.82
CA ALA A 424 -1.88 9.56 24.54
C ALA A 424 -2.27 10.87 23.84
N TRP A 425 -1.58 11.98 24.12
CA TRP A 425 -1.82 13.29 23.53
C TRP A 425 -1.44 13.37 22.04
N TRP A 426 -0.55 12.49 21.55
CA TRP A 426 -0.14 12.44 20.14
C TRP A 426 -1.07 11.60 19.26
N THR A 427 -1.91 10.76 19.86
CA THR A 427 -2.90 9.96 19.13
C THR A 427 -3.87 10.86 18.34
N PRO A 428 -4.54 10.38 17.27
CA PRO A 428 -5.52 11.18 16.52
C PRO A 428 -6.58 11.82 17.42
N ASP A 429 -7.07 11.10 18.43
CA ASP A 429 -8.03 11.60 19.41
C ASP A 429 -7.38 12.59 20.39
N GLY A 430 -6.14 12.32 20.82
CA GLY A 430 -5.35 13.23 21.64
C GLY A 430 -5.11 14.58 20.95
N ARG A 431 -4.69 14.55 19.68
CA ARG A 431 -4.48 15.73 18.84
C ARG A 431 -5.77 16.51 18.63
N LYS A 432 -6.90 15.85 18.37
CA LYS A 432 -8.22 16.51 18.32
C LYS A 432 -8.57 17.21 19.63
N ARG A 433 -8.20 16.61 20.77
CA ARG A 433 -8.41 17.16 22.11
C ARG A 433 -7.44 18.27 22.49
N THR A 434 -6.26 18.37 21.88
CA THR A 434 -5.28 19.45 22.14
C THR A 434 -5.28 20.53 21.06
N LYS A 435 -6.07 20.38 19.99
CA LYS A 435 -6.25 21.41 18.95
C LYS A 435 -6.62 22.76 19.54
N ILE A 436 -5.93 23.77 19.04
CA ILE A 436 -6.21 25.18 19.28
C ILE A 436 -7.50 25.54 18.54
N ARG A 437 -8.46 26.16 19.23
CA ARG A 437 -9.73 26.60 18.66
C ARG A 437 -10.07 28.01 19.10
N LEU A 438 -10.64 28.78 18.19
CA LEU A 438 -11.33 30.02 18.51
C LEU A 438 -12.76 29.66 18.95
N LYS A 439 -13.11 29.93 20.20
CA LYS A 439 -14.50 29.81 20.68
C LYS A 439 -15.22 31.13 20.49
N THR A 440 -16.44 31.06 19.98
CA THR A 440 -17.37 32.20 19.96
C THR A 440 -18.30 32.08 21.16
N SER A 441 -18.23 33.06 22.07
CA SER A 441 -19.08 33.10 23.26
C SER A 441 -20.16 34.17 23.07
N LEU A 442 -21.43 33.83 23.34
CA LEU A 442 -22.54 34.79 23.32
C LEU A 442 -22.47 35.67 24.58
N ARG A 443 -22.34 36.98 24.40
CA ARG A 443 -22.48 37.94 25.50
C ARG A 443 -23.96 38.17 25.79
N LYS A 444 -24.43 37.84 27.00
CA LYS A 444 -25.75 38.28 27.47
C LYS A 444 -25.74 39.79 27.68
N THR A 445 -26.45 40.54 26.85
CA THR A 445 -26.68 41.97 27.06
C THR A 445 -27.53 42.18 28.32
N LYS A 446 -26.99 42.89 29.31
CA LYS A 446 -27.74 43.36 30.48
C LYS A 446 -28.66 44.50 30.05
N GLY A 447 -29.95 44.21 29.87
CA GLY A 447 -30.98 45.23 29.70
C GLY A 447 -31.89 45.00 28.50
N ALA A 448 -32.76 43.99 28.58
CA ALA A 448 -33.99 43.98 27.79
C ALA A 448 -35.10 43.39 28.68
N ALA A 449 -35.93 44.30 29.21
CA ALA A 449 -37.09 43.96 30.00
C ALA A 449 -38.10 43.16 29.16
N ALA A 450 -38.78 42.24 29.83
CA ALA A 450 -39.79 41.34 29.26
C ALA A 450 -40.98 42.11 28.64
N VAL A 451 -41.28 41.84 27.37
CA VAL A 451 -42.63 41.97 26.79
C VAL A 451 -42.84 40.92 25.67
N GLY A 452 -43.82 40.05 25.86
CA GLY A 452 -44.78 39.54 24.87
C GLY A 452 -44.33 38.96 23.52
N SER A 453 -44.42 37.63 23.42
CA SER A 453 -44.84 36.79 22.26
C SER A 453 -44.60 37.23 20.80
N SER A 454 -44.00 36.28 20.07
CA SER A 454 -44.08 36.04 18.62
C SER A 454 -43.09 36.78 17.72
N HIS A 455 -42.50 35.97 16.82
CA HIS A 455 -41.54 36.29 15.75
C HIS A 455 -40.07 36.34 16.18
N LEU A 456 -39.43 35.17 16.17
CA LEU A 456 -37.98 35.01 15.99
C LEU A 456 -37.58 35.65 14.65
N ARG A 457 -37.43 36.96 14.60
CA ARG A 457 -36.75 37.64 13.50
C ARG A 457 -35.29 37.22 13.56
N LEU A 458 -34.78 36.70 12.44
CA LEU A 458 -33.40 36.23 12.23
C LEU A 458 -32.32 37.34 12.36
N GLN A 459 -32.68 38.49 12.94
CA GLN A 459 -31.89 39.71 13.04
C GLN A 459 -31.55 40.06 14.51
N ASN A 460 -31.66 39.10 15.44
CA ASN A 460 -31.12 39.33 16.79
C ASN A 460 -29.60 39.43 16.68
N ILE A 461 -29.12 40.67 16.68
CA ILE A 461 -27.73 41.05 16.87
C ILE A 461 -27.30 40.44 18.20
N ILE A 462 -26.45 39.43 18.12
CA ILE A 462 -25.85 38.81 19.27
C ILE A 462 -24.41 39.34 19.30
N ALA A 463 -24.01 39.95 20.41
CA ALA A 463 -22.63 40.32 20.61
C ALA A 463 -21.81 39.05 20.86
N TYR A 464 -20.83 38.79 20.00
CA TYR A 464 -19.92 37.66 20.14
C TYR A 464 -18.54 38.15 20.57
N SER A 465 -17.91 37.42 21.48
CA SER A 465 -16.49 37.58 21.76
C SER A 465 -15.72 36.36 21.26
N TYR A 466 -14.58 36.62 20.63
CA TYR A 466 -13.63 35.59 20.23
C TYR A 466 -12.70 35.27 21.41
N GLU A 467 -12.71 34.01 21.84
CA GLU A 467 -11.86 33.49 22.90
C GLU A 467 -10.89 32.46 22.33
N LEU A 468 -9.59 32.61 22.63
CA LEU A 468 -8.59 31.60 22.29
C LEU A 468 -8.73 30.43 23.26
N SER A 469 -8.85 29.21 22.75
CA SER A 469 -8.89 28.01 23.56
C SER A 469 -7.88 26.98 23.09
N VAL A 470 -7.25 26.31 24.05
CA VAL A 470 -6.32 25.20 23.82
C VAL A 470 -6.92 23.99 24.51
N GLY A 471 -7.16 22.94 23.73
CA GLY A 471 -7.83 21.73 24.19
C GLY A 471 -9.18 21.94 24.90
N GLY A 472 -9.96 22.89 24.40
CA GLY A 472 -11.29 23.22 24.92
C GLY A 472 -11.29 24.13 26.16
N GLN A 473 -10.14 24.47 26.73
CA GLN A 473 -10.01 25.43 27.83
C GLN A 473 -9.62 26.81 27.31
N VAL A 474 -10.25 27.86 27.85
CA VAL A 474 -9.94 29.26 27.49
C VAL A 474 -8.54 29.60 28.03
N VAL A 475 -7.73 30.22 27.18
CA VAL A 475 -6.35 30.63 27.46
C VAL A 475 -6.27 32.14 27.46
N THR A 476 -5.58 32.71 28.45
CA THR A 476 -5.38 34.16 28.54
C THR A 476 -4.32 34.64 27.55
N GLU A 477 -4.33 35.92 27.19
CA GLU A 477 -3.35 36.51 26.27
C GLU A 477 -1.90 36.29 26.74
N ASN A 478 -1.64 36.41 28.04
CA ASN A 478 -0.31 36.20 28.60
C ASN A 478 0.13 34.73 28.48
N GLU A 479 -0.74 33.76 28.78
CA GLU A 479 -0.45 32.33 28.59
C GLU A 479 -0.23 32.02 27.10
N TRP A 480 -0.98 32.66 26.20
CA TRP A 480 -0.84 32.50 24.77
C TRP A 480 0.49 33.07 24.25
N GLN A 481 0.87 34.27 24.68
CA GLN A 481 2.17 34.85 24.35
C GLN A 481 3.32 33.99 24.89
N GLN A 482 3.16 33.36 26.05
CA GLN A 482 4.14 32.39 26.56
C GLN A 482 4.25 31.16 25.66
N LEU A 483 3.14 30.62 25.15
CA LEU A 483 3.14 29.51 24.19
C LEU A 483 3.79 29.92 22.85
N VAL A 484 3.51 31.12 22.34
CA VAL A 484 4.10 31.63 21.09
C VAL A 484 5.60 31.92 21.25
N ASN A 485 6.02 32.36 22.44
CA ASN A 485 7.42 32.63 22.75
C ASN A 485 8.22 31.36 23.08
N ALA A 486 7.56 30.25 23.41
CA ALA A 486 8.21 28.96 23.53
C ALA A 486 8.78 28.58 22.16
N LYS A 487 10.11 28.60 22.06
CA LYS A 487 10.84 28.31 20.81
C LYS A 487 10.96 26.80 20.54
N THR A 488 10.14 25.98 21.19
CA THR A 488 10.19 24.53 21.12
C THR A 488 8.95 23.97 20.40
N PRO A 489 9.10 22.93 19.57
CA PRO A 489 7.99 22.35 18.82
C PRO A 489 6.98 21.61 19.72
N LEU A 490 7.45 21.09 20.86
CA LEU A 490 6.64 20.49 21.91
C LEU A 490 6.64 21.39 23.14
N VAL A 491 5.46 21.63 23.71
CA VAL A 491 5.31 22.40 24.95
C VAL A 491 4.35 21.69 25.89
N GLN A 492 4.67 21.73 27.17
CA GLN A 492 3.78 21.26 28.22
C GLN A 492 2.86 22.41 28.66
N PHE A 493 1.56 22.31 28.37
CA PHE A 493 0.56 23.26 28.81
C PHE A 493 -0.41 22.59 29.79
N ARG A 494 -0.50 23.13 31.01
CA ARG A 494 -1.37 22.62 32.10
C ARG A 494 -1.19 21.11 32.37
N GLY A 495 0.05 20.63 32.29
CA GLY A 495 0.42 19.24 32.58
C GLY A 495 0.28 18.27 31.41
N GLN A 496 -0.13 18.72 30.21
CA GLN A 496 -0.19 17.90 29.00
C GLN A 496 0.76 18.42 27.93
N TRP A 497 1.47 17.53 27.27
CA TRP A 497 2.28 17.85 26.10
C TRP A 497 1.40 18.12 24.87
N MET A 498 1.81 19.09 24.06
CA MET A 498 1.15 19.42 22.80
C MET A 498 2.13 19.86 21.73
N GLU A 499 1.75 19.58 20.48
CA GLU A 499 2.42 20.09 19.29
C GLU A 499 2.00 21.54 19.03
N LEU A 500 2.98 22.45 18.89
CA LEU A 500 2.72 23.83 18.52
C LEU A 500 3.00 24.07 17.04
N ASP A 501 1.92 24.33 16.28
CA ASP A 501 2.01 24.82 14.91
C ASP A 501 2.17 26.35 14.93
N ARG A 502 3.43 26.82 14.81
CA ARG A 502 3.79 28.23 14.97
C ARG A 502 3.09 29.13 13.96
N GLU A 503 2.97 28.70 12.71
CA GLU A 503 2.33 29.49 11.65
C GLU A 503 0.85 29.69 11.96
N LYS A 504 0.16 28.62 12.37
CA LYS A 504 -1.24 28.73 12.81
C LYS A 504 -1.40 29.57 14.06
N MET A 505 -0.49 29.48 15.03
CA MET A 505 -0.58 30.30 16.25
C MET A 505 -0.39 31.78 15.98
N GLN A 506 0.52 32.15 15.07
CA GLN A 506 0.71 33.55 14.67
C GLN A 506 -0.48 34.08 13.87
N GLN A 507 -1.05 33.26 12.98
CA GLN A 507 -2.28 33.60 12.25
C GLN A 507 -3.47 33.81 13.20
N LEU A 508 -3.63 32.92 14.18
CA LEU A 508 -4.71 33.02 15.18
C LEU A 508 -4.51 34.20 16.14
N LEU A 509 -3.27 34.51 16.52
CA LEU A 509 -2.96 35.71 17.30
C LEU A 509 -3.27 36.98 16.51
N ALA A 510 -2.82 37.06 15.25
CA ALA A 510 -3.09 38.20 14.38
C ALA A 510 -4.58 38.40 14.15
N PHE A 511 -5.33 37.30 13.92
CA PHE A 511 -6.79 37.33 13.80
C PHE A 511 -7.49 37.78 15.09
N TRP A 512 -7.02 37.29 16.24
CA TRP A 512 -7.58 37.67 17.53
C TRP A 512 -7.29 39.14 17.87
N GLN A 513 -6.07 39.62 17.60
CA GLN A 513 -5.68 41.03 17.77
C GLN A 513 -6.40 41.96 16.80
N SER A 514 -6.61 41.56 15.54
CA SER A 514 -7.37 42.38 14.57
C SER A 514 -8.84 42.52 14.93
N HIS A 515 -9.40 41.55 15.66
CA HIS A 515 -10.78 41.58 16.15
C HIS A 515 -10.90 41.88 17.65
N GLN A 516 -9.82 42.28 18.32
CA GLN A 516 -9.87 42.86 19.66
C GLN A 516 -10.41 44.29 19.56
N GLY A 517 -11.72 44.44 19.79
CA GLY A 517 -12.37 45.75 19.90
C GLY A 517 -13.35 46.10 18.78
N GLU A 518 -13.48 45.25 17.76
CA GLU A 518 -14.67 45.30 16.89
C GLU A 518 -15.81 44.57 17.62
N GLU A 519 -16.99 45.18 17.65
CA GLU A 519 -18.26 44.48 17.92
C GLU A 519 -18.83 44.03 16.56
N PRO A 520 -18.38 42.91 15.96
CA PRO A 520 -18.96 42.49 14.70
C PRO A 520 -20.39 41.99 14.97
N GLU A 521 -21.38 42.76 14.53
CA GLU A 521 -22.78 42.34 14.49
C GLU A 521 -22.95 41.29 13.38
N VAL A 522 -22.55 40.04 13.65
CA VAL A 522 -22.70 38.94 12.69
C VAL A 522 -24.05 38.24 12.91
N THR A 523 -24.80 38.02 11.84
CA THR A 523 -26.08 37.30 11.91
C THR A 523 -25.88 35.81 12.22
N LEU A 524 -26.83 35.19 12.92
CA LEU A 524 -26.79 33.77 13.33
C LEU A 524 -26.48 32.80 12.17
N LEU A 525 -26.90 33.15 10.95
CA LEU A 525 -26.72 32.31 9.76
C LEU A 525 -25.26 32.26 9.29
N ASP A 526 -24.54 33.37 9.39
CA ASP A 526 -23.13 33.45 9.03
C ASP A 526 -22.25 32.70 10.05
N LEU A 527 -22.68 32.67 11.32
CA LEU A 527 -22.05 31.85 12.35
C LEU A 527 -22.22 30.35 12.13
N MET A 528 -23.36 29.90 11.62
CA MET A 528 -23.55 28.49 11.26
C MET A 528 -22.65 28.09 10.08
N LYS A 529 -22.42 28.98 9.12
CA LYS A 529 -21.48 28.74 8.00
C LYS A 529 -20.03 28.69 8.48
N LEU A 530 -19.61 29.65 9.30
CA LEU A 530 -18.27 29.71 9.88
C LEU A 530 -17.95 28.54 10.83
N GLY A 531 -18.97 27.97 11.49
CA GLY A 531 -18.83 26.76 12.30
C GLY A 531 -18.62 25.50 11.44
N ALA A 532 -19.30 25.41 10.29
CA ALA A 532 -19.24 24.26 9.39
C ALA A 532 -17.94 24.21 8.55
N GLU A 533 -17.40 25.36 8.15
CA GLU A 533 -16.15 25.44 7.37
C GLU A 533 -14.87 25.16 8.20
N ARG A 534 -14.99 24.96 9.52
CA ARG A 534 -13.85 24.81 10.45
C ARG A 534 -13.70 23.40 11.04
N GLU A 535 -14.50 22.42 10.60
CA GLU A 535 -14.44 21.03 11.06
C GLU A 535 -13.52 20.10 10.24
N ASP A 536 -13.08 20.55 9.06
CA ASP A 536 -12.01 19.91 8.28
C ASP A 536 -10.62 20.41 8.73
#